data_AF-K1PRS2-F1
#
_entry.id   AF-K1PRS2-F1
#
_cell.length_a   1.000
_cell.length_b   1.000
_cell.length_c   1.000
_cell.angle_alpha   90.00
_cell.angle_beta   90.00
_cell.angle_gamma   90.00
#
_symmetry.space_group_name_H-M   'P 1'
#
loop_
_entity.id
_entity.type
_entity.pdbx_description
1 polymer ?
#
loop_
_entity_poly.entity_id
_entity_poly.type
_entity_poly.pdbx_seq_one_letter_code
_entity_poly.pdbx_strand_id
1 'polypeptide(L)'
;MCEKHDLTLDMTCEDCDEFICSQCAKTDHKDHDWKTISTAGNQRRRELKKTLGRVKEEDVKMMDEKIKKTSEQMEDNQKCCDSEVSKACLTQNTVGHTVPIRYTRLYTG
;
A
#
# COMPACT_ATOMS: atom_id res chain seq x y z
N MET A 1 -15.05 -23.84 -31.08
CA MET A 1 -14.28 -24.91 -31.74
C MET A 1 -13.17 -24.26 -32.55
N CYS A 2 -12.11 -24.98 -32.89
CA CYS A 2 -11.02 -24.50 -33.73
C CYS A 2 -11.50 -24.31 -35.17
N GLU A 3 -11.29 -23.12 -35.72
CA GLU A 3 -11.74 -22.78 -37.08
C GLU A 3 -11.01 -23.57 -38.18
N LYS A 4 -9.73 -23.90 -37.95
CA LYS A 4 -8.89 -24.60 -38.95
C LYS A 4 -9.11 -26.11 -38.99
N HIS A 5 -9.39 -26.71 -37.82
CA HIS A 5 -9.33 -28.15 -37.63
C HIS A 5 -10.65 -28.78 -37.17
N ASP A 6 -11.67 -27.98 -36.87
CA ASP A 6 -12.96 -28.42 -36.32
C ASP A 6 -12.82 -29.28 -35.04
N LEU A 7 -11.78 -28.99 -34.25
CA LEU A 7 -11.48 -29.67 -32.98
C LEU A 7 -11.79 -28.79 -31.78
N THR A 8 -11.93 -29.39 -30.59
CA THR A 8 -12.07 -28.66 -29.33
C THR A 8 -10.79 -27.89 -29.00
N LEU A 9 -10.94 -26.68 -28.44
CA LEU A 9 -9.84 -25.88 -27.91
C LEU A 9 -9.59 -26.30 -26.46
N ASP A 10 -8.76 -27.32 -26.27
CA ASP A 10 -8.46 -27.95 -24.98
C ASP A 10 -7.08 -27.59 -24.42
N MET A 11 -6.35 -26.74 -25.13
CA MET A 11 -5.01 -26.30 -24.79
C MET A 11 -4.86 -24.79 -24.90
N THR A 12 -3.82 -24.25 -24.26
CA THR A 12 -3.46 -22.84 -24.27
C THR A 12 -1.97 -22.71 -24.57
N CYS A 13 -1.63 -21.79 -25.46
CA CYS A 13 -0.25 -21.43 -25.78
C CYS A 13 0.11 -20.18 -24.97
N GLU A 14 1.14 -20.26 -24.12
CA GLU A 14 1.59 -19.16 -23.28
C GLU A 14 2.33 -18.10 -24.10
N ASP A 15 3.06 -18.49 -25.15
CA ASP A 15 3.80 -17.55 -26.00
C ASP A 15 2.88 -16.68 -26.87
N CYS A 16 1.72 -17.21 -27.26
CA CYS A 16 0.73 -16.51 -28.08
C CYS A 16 -0.45 -15.94 -27.28
N ASP A 17 -0.60 -16.33 -26.00
CA ASP A 17 -1.76 -16.03 -25.15
C ASP A 17 -3.11 -16.40 -25.79
N GLU A 18 -3.17 -17.57 -26.43
CA GLU A 18 -4.35 -18.04 -27.17
C GLU A 18 -4.77 -19.47 -26.79
N PHE A 19 -6.04 -19.79 -27.02
CA PHE A 19 -6.56 -21.15 -26.88
C PHE A 19 -6.48 -21.88 -28.21
N ILE A 20 -5.90 -23.08 -28.19
CA ILE A 20 -5.59 -23.87 -29.38
C ILE A 20 -6.11 -25.29 -29.25
N CYS A 21 -6.26 -25.98 -30.38
CA CYS A 21 -6.57 -27.41 -30.42
C CYS A 21 -5.29 -28.26 -30.55
N SER A 22 -5.44 -29.57 -30.37
CA SER A 22 -4.35 -30.56 -30.48
C SER A 22 -3.57 -30.55 -31.80
N GLN A 23 -4.18 -30.10 -32.91
CA GLN A 23 -3.49 -30.00 -34.20
C GLN A 23 -2.74 -28.68 -34.38
N CYS A 24 -3.29 -27.56 -33.91
CA CYS A 24 -2.59 -26.27 -33.87
C CYS A 24 -1.28 -26.38 -33.07
N ALA A 25 -1.27 -27.13 -31.97
CA ALA A 25 -0.07 -27.39 -31.18
C ALA A 25 1.03 -28.17 -31.92
N LYS A 26 0.67 -28.98 -32.92
CA LYS A 26 1.63 -29.78 -33.69
C LYS A 26 2.12 -29.08 -34.95
N THR A 27 1.40 -28.04 -35.37
CA THR A 27 1.63 -27.31 -36.62
C THR A 27 2.11 -25.91 -36.29
N ASP A 28 1.19 -24.97 -36.09
CA ASP A 28 1.47 -23.55 -35.93
C ASP A 28 2.18 -23.19 -34.61
N HIS A 29 1.99 -23.99 -33.54
CA HIS A 29 2.56 -23.76 -32.21
C HIS A 29 3.54 -24.87 -31.78
N LYS A 30 4.17 -25.54 -32.75
CA LYS A 30 5.04 -26.71 -32.48
C LYS A 30 6.18 -26.40 -31.51
N ASP A 31 6.79 -25.22 -31.66
CA ASP A 31 7.97 -24.81 -30.91
C ASP A 31 7.64 -23.80 -29.80
N HIS A 32 6.36 -23.66 -29.45
CA HIS A 32 5.90 -22.76 -28.38
C HIS A 32 5.61 -23.52 -27.09
N ASP A 33 5.65 -22.82 -25.96
CA ASP A 33 5.16 -23.35 -24.69
C ASP A 33 3.63 -23.39 -24.70
N TRP A 34 3.09 -24.60 -24.84
CA TRP A 34 1.67 -24.86 -24.69
C TRP A 34 1.44 -25.96 -23.68
N LYS A 35 0.27 -25.89 -23.06
CA LYS A 35 -0.18 -26.86 -22.06
C LYS A 35 -1.69 -27.02 -22.14
N THR A 36 -2.18 -28.11 -21.58
CA THR A 36 -3.64 -28.30 -21.48
C THR A 36 -4.25 -27.24 -20.57
N ILE A 37 -5.47 -26.82 -20.89
CA ILE A 37 -6.19 -25.79 -20.12
C ILE A 37 -6.31 -26.19 -18.64
N SER A 38 -6.54 -27.48 -18.36
CA SER A 38 -6.61 -27.99 -16.98
C SER A 38 -5.29 -27.78 -16.22
N THR A 39 -4.16 -28.09 -16.85
CA THR A 39 -2.83 -27.91 -16.24
C THR A 39 -2.52 -26.43 -16.04
N ALA A 40 -2.74 -25.60 -17.06
CA ALA A 40 -2.57 -24.14 -16.97
C ALA A 40 -3.43 -23.54 -15.87
N GLY A 41 -4.72 -23.90 -15.83
CA GLY A 41 -5.67 -23.41 -14.84
C GLY A 41 -5.30 -23.83 -13.42
N ASN A 42 -4.84 -25.07 -13.24
CA ASN A 42 -4.36 -25.54 -11.93
C ASN A 42 -3.09 -24.80 -11.48
N GLN A 43 -2.15 -24.56 -12.40
CA GLN A 43 -0.94 -23.80 -12.12
C GLN A 43 -1.28 -22.36 -11.72
N ARG A 44 -2.05 -21.63 -12.55
CA ARG A 44 -2.46 -20.24 -12.28
C ARG A 44 -3.24 -20.14 -10.96
N ARG A 45 -4.11 -21.10 -10.65
CA ARG A 45 -4.84 -21.14 -9.37
C ARG A 45 -3.89 -21.28 -8.18
N ARG A 46 -2.84 -22.11 -8.27
CA ARG A 46 -1.84 -22.28 -7.21
C ARG A 46 -1.02 -21.01 -7.01
N GLU A 47 -0.56 -20.40 -8.10
CA GLU A 47 0.23 -19.16 -8.08
C GLU A 47 -0.59 -17.99 -7.50
N LEU A 48 -1.85 -17.87 -7.90
CA LEU A 48 -2.78 -16.88 -7.35
C LEU A 48 -3.00 -17.11 -5.85
N LYS A 49 -3.21 -18.36 -5.43
CA LYS A 49 -3.38 -18.70 -4.01
C LYS A 49 -2.14 -18.33 -3.18
N LYS A 50 -0.94 -18.58 -3.71
CA LYS A 50 0.32 -18.19 -3.05
C LYS A 50 0.43 -16.68 -2.92
N THR A 51 0.14 -15.95 -3.99
CA THR A 51 0.20 -14.48 -4.01
C THR A 51 -0.82 -13.88 -3.04
N LEU A 52 -2.04 -14.40 -3.02
CA LEU A 52 -3.09 -13.99 -2.09
C LEU A 52 -2.69 -14.24 -0.62
N GLY A 53 -1.99 -15.35 -0.35
CA GLY A 53 -1.43 -15.64 0.96
C GLY A 53 -0.45 -14.57 1.43
N ARG A 54 0.53 -14.22 0.59
CA ARG A 54 1.50 -13.15 0.91
C ARG A 54 0.83 -11.81 1.18
N VAL A 55 -0.11 -11.40 0.32
CA VAL A 55 -0.83 -10.12 0.50
C VAL A 55 -1.56 -10.09 1.84
N LYS A 56 -2.25 -11.18 2.21
CA LYS A 56 -3.01 -11.23 3.47
C LYS A 56 -2.11 -11.30 4.69
N GLU A 57 -1.02 -12.05 4.65
CA GLU A 57 -0.22 -12.33 5.84
C GLU A 57 0.93 -11.35 6.04
N GLU A 58 1.55 -10.87 4.97
CA GLU A 58 2.72 -10.01 5.03
C GLU A 58 2.29 -8.54 4.88
N ASP A 59 1.65 -8.21 3.76
CA ASP A 59 1.36 -6.81 3.43
C ASP A 59 0.33 -6.19 4.39
N VAL A 60 -0.78 -6.89 4.64
CA VAL A 60 -1.82 -6.38 5.56
C VAL A 60 -1.28 -6.25 6.99
N LYS A 61 -0.55 -7.24 7.50
CA LYS A 61 0.04 -7.15 8.85
C LYS A 61 1.06 -6.03 8.96
N MET A 62 1.92 -5.87 7.96
CA MET A 62 2.90 -4.77 7.95
C MET A 62 2.22 -3.40 7.92
N MET A 63 1.12 -3.27 7.17
CA MET A 63 0.32 -2.06 7.15
C MET A 63 -0.30 -1.78 8.53
N ASP A 64 -0.88 -2.78 9.18
CA ASP A 64 -1.46 -2.65 10.53
C ASP A 64 -0.40 -2.24 11.57
N GLU A 65 0.79 -2.85 11.53
CA GLU A 65 1.92 -2.48 12.40
C GLU A 65 2.37 -1.03 12.17
N LYS A 66 2.47 -0.62 10.90
CA LYS A 66 2.84 0.75 10.54
C LYS A 66 1.78 1.75 10.99
N ILE A 67 0.49 1.43 10.83
CA ILE A 67 -0.62 2.25 11.33
C ILE A 67 -0.49 2.43 12.84
N LYS A 68 -0.35 1.32 13.59
CA LYS A 68 -0.21 1.37 15.05
C LYS A 68 0.96 2.24 15.49
N LYS A 69 2.14 2.05 14.89
CA LYS A 69 3.34 2.83 15.21
C LYS A 69 3.16 4.32 14.89
N THR A 70 2.50 4.63 13.78
CA THR A 70 2.23 6.02 13.39
C THR A 70 1.28 6.67 14.39
N SER A 71 0.24 5.97 14.83
CA SER A 71 -0.69 6.46 15.86
C SER A 71 0.01 6.74 17.19
N GLU A 72 0.86 5.81 17.67
CA GLU A 72 1.65 6.01 18.89
C GLU A 72 2.55 7.26 18.77
N GLN A 73 3.25 7.42 17.64
CA GLN A 73 4.08 8.60 17.39
C GLN A 73 3.26 9.89 17.34
N MET A 74 2.04 9.87 16.79
CA MET A 74 1.15 11.03 16.78
C MET A 74 0.73 11.43 18.19
N GLU A 75 0.37 10.46 19.05
CA GLU A 75 0.03 10.73 20.45
C GLU A 75 1.21 11.33 21.23
N ASP A 76 2.41 10.78 21.05
CA ASP A 76 3.61 11.29 21.71
C ASP A 76 3.98 12.68 21.22
N ASN A 77 3.88 12.92 19.91
CA ASN A 77 4.10 14.25 19.32
C ASN A 77 3.08 15.26 19.84
N GLN A 78 1.81 14.86 20.01
CA GLN A 78 0.77 15.73 20.56
C GLN A 78 1.08 16.12 22.01
N LYS A 79 1.43 15.14 22.87
CA LYS A 79 1.82 15.41 24.27
C LYS A 79 3.02 16.34 24.37
N CYS A 80 4.03 16.12 23.52
CA CYS A 80 5.20 16.99 23.45
C CYS A 80 4.79 18.41 23.04
N CYS A 81 3.98 18.55 21.99
CA CYS A 81 3.48 19.86 21.54
C CYS A 81 2.73 20.59 22.65
N ASP A 82 1.79 19.92 23.33
CA ASP A 82 0.98 20.50 24.41
C ASP A 82 1.86 20.98 25.59
N SER A 83 2.90 20.22 25.93
CA SER A 83 3.87 20.59 26.96
C SER A 83 4.68 21.84 26.57
N GLU A 84 5.18 21.90 25.34
CA GLU A 84 5.94 23.05 24.86
C GLU A 84 5.07 24.31 24.73
N VAL A 85 3.82 24.17 24.27
CA VAL A 85 2.84 25.28 24.25
C VAL A 85 2.58 25.78 25.67
N SER A 86 2.38 24.87 26.63
CA SER A 86 2.17 25.23 28.04
C SER A 86 3.36 26.00 28.62
N LYS A 87 4.60 25.54 28.34
CA LYS A 87 5.82 26.26 28.74
C LYS A 87 5.87 27.64 28.12
N ALA A 88 5.64 27.76 26.81
CA ALA A 88 5.69 29.05 26.10
C ALA A 88 4.68 30.06 26.66
N CYS A 89 3.44 29.63 26.94
CA CYS A 89 2.41 30.47 27.57
C CYS A 89 2.84 30.98 28.96
N LEU A 90 3.47 30.13 29.78
CA LEU A 90 3.99 30.54 31.09
C LEU A 90 5.10 31.59 30.95
N THR A 91 6.00 31.42 29.99
CA THR A 91 7.09 32.38 29.74
C THR A 91 6.55 33.74 29.29
N GLN A 92 5.50 33.78 28.46
CA GLN A 92 4.87 35.04 28.06
C GLN A 92 4.22 35.78 29.25
N ASN A 93 3.60 35.04 30.18
CA ASN A 93 2.97 35.61 31.37
C ASN A 93 3.99 36.18 32.39
N THR A 94 5.20 35.62 32.48
CA THR A 94 6.26 36.15 33.36
C THR A 94 6.96 37.37 32.77
N VAL A 95 7.12 37.42 31.44
CA VAL A 95 7.69 38.58 30.74
C VAL A 95 6.72 39.77 30.75
N GLY A 96 5.40 39.54 30.75
CA GLY A 96 4.38 40.58 30.86
C GLY A 96 4.34 41.33 32.21
N HIS A 97 4.92 40.77 33.27
CA HIS A 97 4.93 41.37 34.62
C HIS A 97 6.24 42.07 35.00
N THR A 98 7.26 42.08 34.13
CA THR A 98 8.60 42.64 34.44
C THR A 98 8.90 43.99 33.78
N VAL A 99 7.90 44.70 33.23
CA VAL A 99 8.08 46.10 32.81
C VAL A 99 7.66 47.03 33.96
N PRO A 100 8.59 47.69 34.67
CA PRO A 100 8.22 48.74 35.60
C PRO A 100 7.73 49.95 34.79
N ILE A 101 6.42 50.18 34.76
CA ILE A 101 5.84 51.42 34.25
C ILE A 101 6.25 52.54 35.22
N ARG A 102 7.43 53.13 35.01
CA ARG A 102 7.77 54.44 35.57
C ARG A 102 7.04 55.51 34.76
N TYR A 103 5.78 55.75 35.10
CA TYR A 103 5.06 56.95 34.68
C TYR A 103 4.51 57.67 35.92
N THR A 104 5.38 58.40 36.61
CA THR A 104 4.97 59.47 37.52
C THR A 104 5.19 60.81 36.82
N ARG A 105 4.13 61.23 36.12
CA ARG A 105 3.52 62.57 36.14
C ARG A 105 4.48 63.77 36.29
N LEU A 106 4.78 64.42 35.18
CA LEU A 106 5.03 65.87 35.14
C LEU A 106 4.01 66.49 34.20
N TYR A 107 3.51 67.67 34.59
CA TYR A 107 2.46 68.52 34.01
C TYR A 107 1.03 68.31 34.53
N THR A 108 0.65 69.18 35.47
CA THR A 108 -0.36 70.27 35.37
C THR A 108 -0.66 70.71 36.81
N GLY A 109 -0.56 71.95 37.27
CA GLY A 109 -0.24 73.26 36.69
C GLY A 109 -0.11 74.24 37.87
#